data_AF-A0A4Y6UJT7-F1
#
_entry.id   AF-A0A4Y6UJT7-F1
#
_cell.length_a   1.000
_cell.length_b   1.000
_cell.length_c   1.000
_cell.angle_alpha   90.00
_cell.angle_beta   90.00
_cell.angle_gamma   90.00
#
_symmetry.space_group_name_H-M   'P 1'
#
loop_
_entity.id
_entity.type
_entity.pdbx_description
1 polymer ?
#
loop_
_entity_poly.entity_id
_entity_poly.type
_entity_poly.pdbx_seq_one_letter_code
_entity_poly.pdbx_strand_id
1 'polypeptide(L)'
;MRPTLLLRIILFYLAWRARKKGANEASSDEVLPTIPLSSPSAFILKQIRRSMGRPSFPQKLSSLRIRKWITIKIPTGDGVLREARLYRPRGQVSGVVLFLHGGGFVHCDLVSHHGICCRLAAASKAMVVSLDYRLAPEYRFPLGLNDAKGALSWLMKVAPHIPIAVAGDSAGGNLAAVLAQWNKREKHPQTIKGQLLYYPALSGPISPLSRERYANGYMLTKELLYWYCGQTLNSYDELFDPSFSPVFADDFESLPPAMIVTAGFDPLRGEGDLYTQILRQAGVKVRHRNFPRMIHGFLNGYALLRDGRRALREGGEFLKECFSGHG
;
A
#
# COMPACT_ATOMS: atom_id res chain seq x y z
N MET A 1 -2.08 26.33 2.66
CA MET A 1 -0.87 25.45 2.55
C MET A 1 -0.72 24.98 1.10
N ARG A 2 0.50 24.74 0.58
CA ARG A 2 0.76 24.32 -0.83
C ARG A 2 1.75 23.13 -0.90
N PRO A 3 1.72 22.29 -1.96
CA PRO A 3 2.73 21.24 -2.17
C PRO A 3 4.15 21.83 -2.25
N THR A 4 5.16 20.98 -2.12
CA THR A 4 6.56 21.41 -2.30
C THR A 4 6.79 21.96 -3.71
N LEU A 5 7.81 22.81 -3.88
CA LEU A 5 8.14 23.40 -5.19
C LEU A 5 8.38 22.32 -6.26
N LEU A 6 9.15 21.28 -5.93
CA LEU A 6 9.42 20.16 -6.83
C LEU A 6 8.12 19.45 -7.27
N LEU A 7 7.20 19.18 -6.34
CA LEU A 7 5.92 18.58 -6.67
C LEU A 7 5.07 19.49 -7.54
N ARG A 8 5.07 20.81 -7.29
CA ARG A 8 4.36 21.77 -8.15
C ARG A 8 4.89 21.77 -9.59
N ILE A 9 6.21 21.68 -9.77
CA ILE A 9 6.83 21.56 -11.10
C ILE A 9 6.41 20.26 -11.78
N ILE A 10 6.43 19.13 -11.06
CA ILE A 10 6.00 17.83 -11.59
C ILE A 10 4.52 17.86 -11.97
N LEU A 11 3.64 18.36 -11.10
CA LEU A 11 2.21 18.44 -11.37
C LEU A 11 1.91 19.37 -12.56
N PHE A 12 2.60 20.50 -12.66
CA PHE A 12 2.49 21.39 -13.82
C PHE A 12 2.90 20.68 -15.12
N TYR A 13 4.03 19.97 -15.12
CA TYR A 13 4.49 19.21 -16.27
C TYR A 13 3.49 18.11 -16.69
N LEU A 14 2.94 17.38 -15.71
CA LEU A 14 1.93 16.35 -15.97
C LEU A 14 0.65 16.96 -16.56
N ALA A 15 0.16 18.07 -16.01
CA ALA A 15 -1.01 18.77 -16.51
C ALA A 15 -0.80 19.31 -17.94
N TRP A 16 0.36 19.94 -18.20
CA TRP A 16 0.72 20.41 -19.53
C TRP A 16 0.76 19.26 -20.56
N ARG A 17 1.33 18.12 -20.18
CA ARG A 17 1.39 16.93 -21.04
C ARG A 17 0.01 16.33 -21.31
N ALA A 18 -0.89 16.33 -20.32
CA ALA A 18 -2.26 15.86 -20.48
C ALA A 18 -3.05 16.75 -21.46
N ARG A 19 -2.92 18.09 -21.34
CA ARG A 19 -3.53 19.05 -22.27
C ARG A 19 -3.06 18.85 -23.71
N LYS A 20 -1.75 18.63 -23.92
CA LYS A 20 -1.20 18.31 -25.24
C LYS A 20 -1.75 17.02 -25.87
N LYS A 21 -2.33 16.11 -25.07
CA LYS A 21 -2.91 14.85 -25.54
C LYS A 21 -4.43 14.91 -25.73
N GLY A 22 -5.07 16.06 -25.52
CA GLY A 22 -6.51 16.24 -25.76
C GLY A 22 -7.43 15.58 -24.72
N ALA A 23 -6.98 15.42 -23.47
CA ALA A 23 -7.86 14.94 -22.40
C ALA A 23 -8.87 16.03 -21.99
N ASN A 24 -10.17 15.76 -22.16
CA ASN A 24 -11.26 16.63 -21.71
C ASN A 24 -11.38 16.62 -20.17
N GLU A 25 -11.69 17.77 -19.59
CA GLU A 25 -12.09 17.89 -18.18
C GLU A 25 -13.56 17.43 -18.05
N ALA A 26 -13.83 16.46 -17.18
CA ALA A 26 -15.18 15.97 -16.90
C ALA A 26 -15.84 16.77 -15.76
N SER A 27 -17.11 17.15 -15.93
CA SER A 27 -17.94 17.80 -14.90
C SER A 27 -18.51 16.79 -13.91
N SER A 28 -18.67 17.18 -12.64
CA SER A 28 -19.12 16.30 -11.56
C SER A 28 -20.41 16.80 -10.91
N ASP A 29 -21.55 16.18 -11.23
CA ASP A 29 -22.87 16.42 -10.59
C ASP A 29 -23.61 15.13 -10.17
N GLU A 30 -22.95 13.97 -10.07
CA GLU A 30 -23.60 12.71 -9.63
C GLU A 30 -23.32 12.35 -8.16
N VAL A 31 -24.39 11.94 -7.46
CA VAL A 31 -24.44 11.66 -6.01
C VAL A 31 -23.81 10.30 -5.63
N LEU A 32 -23.60 9.40 -6.59
CA LEU A 32 -22.90 8.12 -6.40
C LEU A 32 -21.82 7.93 -7.47
N PRO A 33 -20.70 7.26 -7.14
CA PRO A 33 -19.66 6.97 -8.12
C PRO A 33 -20.18 6.09 -9.26
N THR A 34 -20.16 6.60 -10.49
CA THR A 34 -20.21 5.79 -11.69
C THR A 34 -18.90 4.98 -11.78
N ILE A 35 -18.96 3.71 -11.42
CA ILE A 35 -17.81 2.80 -11.51
C ILE A 35 -17.70 2.34 -12.97
N PRO A 36 -16.63 2.69 -13.71
CA PRO A 36 -16.48 2.22 -15.08
C PRO A 36 -16.24 0.71 -15.07
N LEU A 37 -17.26 -0.05 -15.44
CA LEU A 37 -17.24 -1.52 -15.49
C LEU A 37 -16.44 -2.06 -16.68
N SER A 38 -16.12 -1.21 -17.66
CA SER A 38 -15.33 -1.63 -18.82
C SER A 38 -13.86 -1.77 -18.44
N SER A 39 -13.35 -3.00 -18.55
CA SER A 39 -11.93 -3.26 -18.39
C SER A 39 -11.13 -2.60 -19.52
N PRO A 40 -9.93 -2.04 -19.25
CA PRO A 40 -9.07 -1.57 -20.31
C PRO A 40 -8.73 -2.74 -21.25
N SER A 41 -8.53 -2.46 -22.53
CA SER A 41 -8.02 -3.49 -23.45
C SER A 41 -6.68 -4.03 -22.94
N ALA A 42 -6.38 -5.30 -23.23
CA ALA A 42 -5.13 -5.93 -22.82
C ALA A 42 -3.89 -5.12 -23.24
N PHE A 43 -3.95 -4.43 -24.38
CA PHE A 43 -2.91 -3.53 -24.84
C PHE A 43 -2.71 -2.30 -23.94
N ILE A 44 -3.80 -1.61 -23.57
CA ILE A 44 -3.76 -0.45 -22.67
C ILE A 44 -3.26 -0.87 -21.30
N LEU A 45 -3.76 -1.99 -20.77
CA LEU A 45 -3.33 -2.53 -19.48
C LEU A 45 -1.83 -2.85 -19.46
N LYS A 46 -1.31 -3.47 -20.53
CA LYS A 46 0.12 -3.74 -20.69
C LYS A 46 0.95 -2.45 -20.70
N GLN A 47 0.46 -1.38 -21.33
CA GLN A 47 1.14 -0.08 -21.33
C GLN A 47 1.15 0.56 -19.93
N ILE A 48 0.02 0.52 -19.21
CA ILE A 48 -0.08 1.01 -17.83
C ILE A 48 0.94 0.27 -16.95
N ARG A 49 0.92 -1.07 -16.96
CA ARG A 49 1.84 -1.89 -16.16
C ARG A 49 3.30 -1.67 -16.55
N ARG A 50 3.63 -1.55 -17.84
CA ARG A 50 5.00 -1.23 -18.27
C ARG A 50 5.47 0.14 -17.77
N SER A 51 4.57 1.12 -17.71
CA SER A 51 4.91 2.47 -17.23
C SER A 51 5.07 2.51 -15.71
N MET A 52 4.14 1.88 -14.99
CA MET A 52 4.04 1.91 -13.53
C MET A 52 4.93 0.87 -12.83
N GLY A 53 5.35 -0.18 -13.54
CA GLY A 53 6.31 -1.20 -13.08
C GLY A 53 7.78 -0.75 -13.16
N ARG A 54 8.05 0.49 -13.60
CA ARG A 54 9.42 1.01 -13.66
C ARG A 54 9.98 1.23 -12.25
N PRO A 55 11.27 0.94 -12.01
CA PRO A 55 11.86 1.17 -10.71
C PRO A 55 11.97 2.68 -10.44
N SER A 56 11.55 3.09 -9.26
CA SER A 56 11.61 4.49 -8.79
C SER A 56 13.04 5.05 -8.66
N PHE A 57 14.05 4.17 -8.66
CA PHE A 57 15.48 4.49 -8.68
C PHE A 57 16.25 3.25 -9.17
N PRO A 58 17.47 3.36 -9.74
CA PRO A 58 18.21 2.20 -10.20
C PRO A 58 18.34 1.11 -9.13
N GLN A 59 17.96 -0.13 -9.48
CA GLN A 59 17.89 -1.24 -8.51
C GLN A 59 19.24 -1.58 -7.90
N LYS A 60 20.31 -1.58 -8.73
CA LYS A 60 21.69 -1.79 -8.26
C LYS A 60 22.09 -0.79 -7.18
N LEU A 61 21.80 0.50 -7.37
CA LEU A 61 22.09 1.55 -6.39
C LEU A 61 21.20 1.44 -5.14
N SER A 62 19.93 1.08 -5.31
CA SER A 62 19.02 0.82 -4.20
C SER A 62 19.50 -0.33 -3.30
N SER A 63 20.03 -1.39 -3.93
CA SER A 63 20.53 -2.61 -3.29
C SER A 63 21.77 -2.38 -2.43
N LEU A 64 22.54 -1.31 -2.67
CA LEU A 64 23.73 -0.97 -1.87
C LEU A 64 23.45 -0.79 -0.38
N ARG A 65 22.18 -0.63 0.02
CA ARG A 65 21.77 -0.45 1.43
C ARG A 65 21.57 -1.76 2.20
N ILE A 66 21.47 -2.89 1.51
CA ILE A 66 21.17 -4.19 2.10
C ILE A 66 22.30 -5.20 1.85
N ARG A 67 22.23 -6.38 2.46
CA ARG A 67 23.27 -7.42 2.29
C ARG A 67 23.10 -8.17 0.99
N LYS A 68 21.86 -8.58 0.69
CA LYS A 68 21.47 -9.34 -0.51
C LYS A 68 19.96 -9.27 -0.72
N TRP A 69 19.52 -9.51 -1.94
CA TRP A 69 18.14 -9.85 -2.24
C TRP A 69 18.09 -11.03 -3.20
N ILE A 70 17.02 -11.82 -3.13
CA ILE A 70 16.76 -12.96 -4.02
C ILE A 70 15.27 -13.00 -4.38
N THR A 71 14.95 -13.56 -5.54
CA THR A 71 13.58 -13.93 -5.88
C THR A 71 13.32 -15.36 -5.37
N ILE A 72 12.17 -15.55 -4.75
CA ILE A 72 11.68 -16.84 -4.24
C ILE A 72 10.26 -17.07 -4.74
N LYS A 73 9.78 -18.31 -4.65
CA LYS A 73 8.39 -18.66 -4.91
C LYS A 73 7.71 -19.02 -3.59
N ILE A 74 6.53 -18.48 -3.36
CA ILE A 74 5.74 -18.66 -2.15
C ILE A 74 4.39 -19.28 -2.53
N PRO A 75 3.91 -20.33 -1.85
CA PRO A 75 2.57 -20.86 -2.06
C PRO A 75 1.51 -19.89 -1.56
N THR A 76 0.45 -19.70 -2.35
CA THR A 76 -0.73 -18.91 -1.98
C THR A 76 -1.86 -19.81 -1.46
N GLY A 77 -2.97 -19.20 -1.02
CA GLY A 77 -4.08 -19.92 -0.39
C GLY A 77 -4.73 -21.01 -1.27
N ASP A 78 -4.57 -20.91 -2.59
CA ASP A 78 -5.01 -21.88 -3.60
C ASP A 78 -3.88 -22.81 -4.10
N GLY A 79 -2.73 -22.82 -3.42
CA GLY A 79 -1.58 -23.66 -3.77
C GLY A 79 -0.76 -23.18 -4.96
N VAL A 80 -1.16 -22.10 -5.63
CA VAL A 80 -0.40 -21.50 -6.73
C VAL A 80 0.89 -20.86 -6.19
N LEU A 81 1.99 -21.01 -6.91
CA LEU A 81 3.24 -20.35 -6.54
C LEU A 81 3.26 -18.92 -7.10
N ARG A 82 3.41 -17.93 -6.22
CA ARG A 82 3.66 -16.54 -6.59
C ARG A 82 5.12 -16.17 -6.38
N GLU A 83 5.64 -15.30 -7.23
CA GLU A 83 6.95 -14.72 -6.99
C GLU A 83 6.90 -13.79 -5.77
N ALA A 84 7.99 -13.79 -5.03
CA ALA A 84 8.25 -12.79 -4.02
C ALA A 84 9.73 -12.44 -4.04
N ARG A 85 10.08 -11.25 -3.57
CA ARG A 85 11.46 -10.84 -3.39
C ARG A 85 11.79 -10.73 -1.91
N LEU A 86 12.78 -11.50 -1.48
CA LEU A 86 13.33 -11.45 -0.13
C LEU A 86 14.53 -10.49 -0.11
N TYR A 87 14.44 -9.43 0.70
CA TYR A 87 15.50 -8.46 0.94
C TYR A 87 16.07 -8.68 2.33
N ARG A 88 17.36 -9.04 2.41
CA ARG A 88 18.05 -9.26 3.68
C ARG A 88 18.88 -8.04 4.07
N PRO A 89 18.65 -7.42 5.24
CA PRO A 89 19.46 -6.30 5.70
C PRO A 89 20.88 -6.74 6.07
N ARG A 90 21.78 -5.78 6.29
CA ARG A 90 23.08 -6.04 6.90
C ARG A 90 22.93 -6.20 8.41
N GLY A 91 23.80 -7.01 9.01
CA GLY A 91 23.82 -7.28 10.45
C GLY A 91 22.77 -8.31 10.88
N GLN A 92 22.47 -8.31 12.17
CA GLN A 92 21.45 -9.18 12.78
C GLN A 92 20.04 -8.80 12.29
N VAL A 93 19.23 -9.83 12.03
CA VAL A 93 17.85 -9.68 11.57
C VAL A 93 16.92 -9.63 12.78
N SER A 94 16.11 -8.58 12.89
CA SER A 94 15.16 -8.36 14.00
C SER A 94 13.79 -9.01 13.79
N GLY A 95 13.40 -9.28 12.55
CA GLY A 95 12.09 -9.85 12.22
C GLY A 95 11.91 -10.03 10.71
N VAL A 96 10.67 -10.30 10.31
CA VAL A 96 10.24 -10.38 8.91
C VAL A 96 9.07 -9.43 8.68
N VAL A 97 9.09 -8.72 7.56
CA VAL A 97 8.01 -7.85 7.11
C VAL A 97 7.45 -8.41 5.81
N LEU A 98 6.18 -8.80 5.79
CA LEU A 98 5.46 -9.04 4.54
C LEU A 98 5.06 -7.68 3.96
N PHE A 99 5.64 -7.32 2.82
CA PHE A 99 5.37 -6.07 2.12
C PHE A 99 4.46 -6.30 0.91
N LEU A 100 3.39 -5.51 0.83
CA LEU A 100 2.39 -5.55 -0.24
C LEU A 100 2.47 -4.21 -0.98
N HIS A 101 2.74 -4.26 -2.27
CA HIS A 101 2.94 -3.04 -3.06
C HIS A 101 1.62 -2.31 -3.34
N GLY A 102 1.69 -1.00 -3.57
CA GLY A 102 0.54 -0.23 -4.07
C GLY A 102 0.25 -0.47 -5.54
N GLY A 103 -0.56 0.41 -6.14
CA GLY A 103 -0.91 0.34 -7.56
C GLY A 103 -2.38 0.03 -7.86
N GLY A 104 -3.26 0.35 -6.91
CA GLY A 104 -4.71 0.24 -7.08
C GLY A 104 -5.17 -1.18 -7.42
N PHE A 105 -4.45 -2.20 -6.95
CA PHE A 105 -4.66 -3.63 -7.25
C PHE A 105 -4.51 -4.03 -8.73
N VAL A 106 -4.12 -3.09 -9.61
CA VAL A 106 -4.12 -3.29 -11.08
C VAL A 106 -2.72 -3.27 -11.67
N HIS A 107 -1.78 -2.54 -11.07
CA HIS A 107 -0.41 -2.37 -11.58
C HIS A 107 0.62 -2.33 -10.45
N CYS A 108 1.85 -1.93 -10.79
CA CYS A 108 3.06 -2.11 -10.00
C CYS A 108 3.41 -3.59 -9.78
N ASP A 109 4.55 -3.83 -9.15
CA ASP A 109 5.21 -5.13 -9.07
C ASP A 109 6.43 -5.06 -8.14
N LEU A 110 7.19 -6.17 -8.08
CA LEU A 110 8.48 -6.25 -7.39
C LEU A 110 9.52 -5.23 -7.90
N VAL A 111 9.45 -4.79 -9.15
CA VAL A 111 10.45 -3.92 -9.79
C VAL A 111 10.26 -2.48 -9.34
N SER A 112 9.04 -1.96 -9.44
CA SER A 112 8.62 -0.62 -9.02
C SER A 112 8.92 -0.36 -7.54
N HIS A 113 8.65 -1.33 -6.68
CA HIS A 113 8.79 -1.20 -5.22
C HIS A 113 10.16 -1.67 -4.68
N HIS A 114 11.08 -2.08 -5.55
CA HIS A 114 12.40 -2.59 -5.16
C HIS A 114 13.14 -1.64 -4.20
N GLY A 115 13.17 -0.35 -4.56
CA GLY A 115 13.90 0.64 -3.79
C GLY A 115 13.29 0.98 -2.43
N ILE A 116 11.96 0.92 -2.34
CA ILE A 116 11.19 1.07 -1.10
C ILE A 116 11.54 -0.08 -0.16
N CYS A 117 11.46 -1.33 -0.66
CA CYS A 117 11.77 -2.52 0.13
C CYS A 117 13.23 -2.56 0.63
N CYS A 118 14.19 -2.20 -0.23
CA CYS A 118 15.60 -2.07 0.16
C CYS A 118 15.81 -1.07 1.31
N ARG A 119 15.10 0.06 1.28
CA ARG A 119 15.18 1.07 2.35
C ARG A 119 14.51 0.61 3.63
N LEU A 120 13.33 0.01 3.51
CA LEU A 120 12.58 -0.50 4.64
C LEU A 120 13.38 -1.58 5.37
N ALA A 121 13.92 -2.57 4.66
CA ALA A 121 14.79 -3.61 5.23
C ALA A 121 16.00 -3.00 5.97
N ALA A 122 16.68 -2.04 5.34
CA ALA A 122 17.85 -1.40 5.94
C ALA A 122 17.54 -0.63 7.23
N ALA A 123 16.37 0.04 7.29
CA ALA A 123 15.93 0.83 8.42
C ALA A 123 15.35 -0.02 9.56
N SER A 124 14.51 -1.01 9.25
CA SER A 124 13.90 -1.89 10.25
C SER A 124 14.84 -2.94 10.83
N LYS A 125 15.95 -3.21 10.14
CA LYS A 125 16.83 -4.37 10.41
C LYS A 125 16.09 -5.71 10.27
N ALA A 126 14.92 -5.72 9.63
CA ALA A 126 14.16 -6.92 9.35
C ALA A 126 14.34 -7.36 7.90
N MET A 127 14.14 -8.66 7.66
CA MET A 127 13.95 -9.13 6.30
C MET A 127 12.64 -8.58 5.76
N VAL A 128 12.63 -8.14 4.51
CA VAL A 128 11.39 -7.75 3.81
C VAL A 128 11.09 -8.80 2.76
N VAL A 129 9.88 -9.33 2.76
CA VAL A 129 9.36 -10.24 1.74
C VAL A 129 8.29 -9.48 0.98
N SER A 130 8.62 -8.99 -0.22
CA SER A 130 7.68 -8.31 -1.10
C SER A 130 6.98 -9.34 -1.97
N LEU A 131 5.66 -9.44 -1.87
CA LEU A 131 4.86 -10.39 -2.64
C LEU A 131 4.43 -9.79 -3.99
N ASP A 132 4.50 -10.59 -5.06
CA ASP A 132 3.92 -10.27 -6.37
C ASP A 132 2.53 -10.91 -6.48
N TYR A 133 1.55 -10.33 -5.81
CA TYR A 133 0.19 -10.88 -5.74
C TYR A 133 -0.56 -10.69 -7.07
N ARG A 134 -1.60 -11.49 -7.31
CA ARG A 134 -2.45 -11.39 -8.50
C ARG A 134 -3.11 -10.02 -8.63
N LEU A 135 -3.11 -9.48 -9.85
CA LEU A 135 -3.64 -8.16 -10.15
C LEU A 135 -4.94 -8.24 -10.94
N ALA A 136 -5.83 -7.31 -10.64
CA ALA A 136 -7.00 -7.02 -11.42
C ALA A 136 -6.63 -6.34 -12.77
N PRO A 137 -7.51 -6.39 -13.78
CA PRO A 137 -8.81 -7.06 -13.82
C PRO A 137 -8.75 -8.57 -14.13
N GLU A 138 -7.59 -9.14 -14.47
CA GLU A 138 -7.48 -10.58 -14.78
C GLU A 138 -7.81 -11.45 -13.58
N TYR A 139 -7.46 -10.96 -12.38
CA TYR A 139 -7.75 -11.62 -11.12
C TYR A 139 -8.40 -10.60 -10.17
N ARG A 140 -9.73 -10.50 -10.27
CA ARG A 140 -10.53 -9.62 -9.41
C ARG A 140 -10.52 -10.05 -7.95
N PHE A 141 -11.05 -9.18 -7.09
CA PHE A 141 -11.26 -9.45 -5.68
C PHE A 141 -12.02 -10.79 -5.50
N PRO A 142 -11.66 -11.63 -4.50
CA PRO A 142 -10.60 -11.45 -3.51
C PRO A 142 -9.25 -12.13 -3.87
N LEU A 143 -8.97 -12.44 -5.14
CA LEU A 143 -7.83 -13.31 -5.50
C LEU A 143 -6.45 -12.76 -5.08
N GLY A 144 -6.20 -11.46 -5.24
CA GLY A 144 -4.96 -10.83 -4.75
C GLY A 144 -4.84 -10.84 -3.21
N LEU A 145 -5.98 -10.72 -2.50
CA LEU A 145 -6.02 -10.85 -1.03
C LEU A 145 -5.74 -12.29 -0.60
N ASN A 146 -6.27 -13.29 -1.31
CA ASN A 146 -6.01 -14.70 -1.03
C ASN A 146 -4.52 -15.05 -1.19
N ASP A 147 -3.83 -14.41 -2.13
CA ASP A 147 -2.39 -14.52 -2.26
C ASP A 147 -1.66 -13.96 -1.03
N ALA A 148 -2.07 -12.78 -0.56
CA ALA A 148 -1.50 -12.13 0.61
C ALA A 148 -1.72 -12.96 1.89
N LYS A 149 -2.93 -13.53 2.08
CA LYS A 149 -3.24 -14.44 3.20
C LYS A 149 -2.40 -15.70 3.15
N GLY A 150 -2.28 -16.32 1.97
CA GLY A 150 -1.44 -17.50 1.76
C GLY A 150 0.03 -17.24 2.07
N ALA A 151 0.57 -16.11 1.60
CA ALA A 151 1.95 -15.72 1.88
C ALA A 151 2.20 -15.49 3.38
N LEU A 152 1.25 -14.86 4.09
CA LEU A 152 1.35 -14.67 5.54
C LEU A 152 1.34 -16.00 6.29
N SER A 153 0.40 -16.89 5.97
CA SER A 153 0.35 -18.26 6.51
C SER A 153 1.63 -19.03 6.26
N TRP A 154 2.16 -18.96 5.04
CA TRP A 154 3.43 -19.59 4.69
C TRP A 154 4.58 -19.03 5.53
N LEU A 155 4.68 -17.72 5.68
CA LEU A 155 5.69 -17.08 6.52
C LEU A 155 5.63 -17.55 7.98
N MET A 156 4.43 -17.61 8.56
CA MET A 156 4.23 -18.11 9.93
C MET A 156 4.65 -19.58 10.08
N LYS A 157 4.46 -20.39 9.03
CA LYS A 157 4.86 -21.79 9.02
C LYS A 157 6.38 -21.98 8.89
N VAL A 158 7.05 -21.21 8.02
CA VAL A 158 8.50 -21.37 7.78
C VAL A 158 9.37 -20.61 8.76
N ALA A 159 8.81 -19.61 9.44
CA ALA A 159 9.52 -18.77 10.40
C ALA A 159 8.73 -18.59 11.73
N PRO A 160 8.27 -19.69 12.37
CA PRO A 160 7.34 -19.61 13.51
C PRO A 160 7.92 -18.89 14.73
N HIS A 161 9.25 -18.84 14.85
CA HIS A 161 9.96 -18.18 15.96
C HIS A 161 10.46 -16.78 15.61
N ILE A 162 10.28 -16.31 14.37
CA ILE A 162 10.75 -14.98 13.96
C ILE A 162 9.56 -14.02 13.97
N PRO A 163 9.61 -12.90 14.70
CA PRO A 163 8.55 -11.89 14.70
C PRO A 163 8.16 -11.41 13.30
N ILE A 164 6.85 -11.37 13.01
CA ILE A 164 6.31 -10.96 11.70
C ILE A 164 5.54 -9.64 11.83
N ALA A 165 5.74 -8.74 10.88
CA ALA A 165 4.92 -7.54 10.67
C ALA A 165 4.38 -7.51 9.24
N VAL A 166 3.32 -6.72 9.01
CA VAL A 166 2.77 -6.46 7.68
C VAL A 166 2.93 -4.99 7.33
N ALA A 167 3.20 -4.72 6.06
CA ALA A 167 3.38 -3.36 5.57
C ALA A 167 2.91 -3.22 4.13
N GLY A 168 2.51 -2.04 3.73
CA GLY A 168 2.21 -1.75 2.34
C GLY A 168 1.84 -0.29 2.12
N ASP A 169 1.73 0.09 0.86
CA ASP A 169 1.37 1.44 0.47
C ASP A 169 0.13 1.47 -0.42
N SER A 170 -0.73 2.49 -0.28
CA SER A 170 -1.97 2.62 -1.06
C SER A 170 -2.83 1.34 -0.97
N ALA A 171 -3.13 0.69 -2.10
CA ALA A 171 -3.77 -0.63 -2.18
C ALA A 171 -3.03 -1.74 -1.41
N GLY A 172 -1.70 -1.71 -1.33
CA GLY A 172 -0.95 -2.65 -0.49
C GLY A 172 -1.10 -2.35 1.01
N GLY A 173 -1.29 -1.08 1.36
CA GLY A 173 -1.64 -0.65 2.71
C GLY A 173 -3.03 -1.13 3.12
N ASN A 174 -3.98 -1.16 2.19
CA ASN A 174 -5.28 -1.81 2.38
C ASN A 174 -5.10 -3.30 2.74
N LEU A 175 -4.41 -4.06 1.90
CA LEU A 175 -4.19 -5.49 2.14
C LEU A 175 -3.49 -5.75 3.47
N ALA A 176 -2.51 -4.92 3.85
CA ALA A 176 -1.82 -5.05 5.14
C ALA A 176 -2.75 -4.85 6.33
N ALA A 177 -3.69 -3.90 6.26
CA ALA A 177 -4.71 -3.71 7.30
C ALA A 177 -5.67 -4.90 7.37
N VAL A 178 -6.14 -5.41 6.21
CA VAL A 178 -7.00 -6.61 6.13
C VAL A 178 -6.29 -7.83 6.71
N LEU A 179 -5.00 -8.02 6.42
CA LEU A 179 -4.22 -9.12 6.99
C LEU A 179 -4.11 -9.05 8.52
N ALA A 180 -3.99 -7.84 9.09
CA ALA A 180 -3.98 -7.66 10.54
C ALA A 180 -5.31 -8.10 11.18
N GLN A 181 -6.43 -7.68 10.59
CA GLN A 181 -7.77 -8.06 11.05
C GLN A 181 -8.04 -9.57 10.87
N TRP A 182 -7.67 -10.11 9.70
CA TRP A 182 -7.81 -11.53 9.39
C TRP A 182 -6.97 -12.40 10.33
N ASN A 183 -5.70 -12.05 10.56
CA ASN A 183 -4.81 -12.81 11.46
C ASN A 183 -5.40 -12.93 12.88
N LYS A 184 -5.98 -11.85 13.40
CA LYS A 184 -6.68 -11.84 14.69
C LYS A 184 -7.90 -12.76 14.66
N ARG A 185 -8.78 -12.60 13.67
CA ARG A 185 -10.05 -13.34 13.58
C ARG A 185 -9.84 -14.85 13.50
N GLU A 186 -8.87 -15.30 12.71
CA GLU A 186 -8.57 -16.72 12.55
C GLU A 186 -7.77 -17.32 13.73
N LYS A 187 -7.42 -16.51 14.75
CA LYS A 187 -6.68 -16.94 15.95
C LYS A 187 -5.39 -17.70 15.61
N HIS A 188 -4.62 -17.21 14.64
CA HIS A 188 -3.38 -17.85 14.24
C HIS A 188 -2.38 -17.97 15.42
N PRO A 189 -1.55 -19.03 15.46
CA PRO A 189 -0.59 -19.26 16.56
C PRO A 189 0.42 -18.12 16.73
N GLN A 190 0.74 -17.42 15.65
CA GLN A 190 1.65 -16.29 15.64
C GLN A 190 0.87 -15.00 15.36
N THR A 191 0.96 -14.06 16.29
CA THR A 191 0.39 -12.72 16.12
C THR A 191 1.33 -11.81 15.32
N ILE A 192 0.74 -10.99 14.46
CA ILE A 192 1.46 -9.88 13.83
C ILE A 192 1.94 -8.90 14.91
N LYS A 193 3.18 -8.43 14.81
CA LYS A 193 3.80 -7.50 15.78
C LYS A 193 3.60 -6.02 15.46
N GLY A 194 3.26 -5.71 14.21
CA GLY A 194 2.98 -4.34 13.78
C GLY A 194 2.39 -4.28 12.38
N GLN A 195 1.60 -3.24 12.12
CA GLN A 195 1.05 -2.91 10.79
C GLN A 195 1.53 -1.52 10.36
N LEU A 196 2.24 -1.44 9.23
CA LEU A 196 2.76 -0.17 8.69
C LEU A 196 2.04 0.19 7.39
N LEU A 197 1.18 1.20 7.47
CA LEU A 197 0.23 1.55 6.42
C LEU A 197 0.61 2.92 5.81
N TYR A 198 1.16 2.91 4.61
CA TYR A 198 1.47 4.15 3.89
C TYR A 198 0.29 4.58 3.02
N TYR A 199 -0.29 5.74 3.32
CA TYR A 199 -1.43 6.38 2.65
C TYR A 199 -2.47 5.35 2.15
N PRO A 200 -2.99 4.49 3.05
CA PRO A 200 -3.79 3.33 2.66
C PRO A 200 -5.18 3.74 2.14
N ALA A 201 -5.75 2.96 1.22
CA ALA A 201 -7.18 3.02 0.89
C ALA A 201 -7.95 2.12 1.87
N LEU A 202 -8.98 2.61 2.56
CA LEU A 202 -9.54 1.87 3.71
C LEU A 202 -11.05 1.89 3.83
N SER A 203 -11.73 2.88 3.23
CA SER A 203 -13.09 3.23 3.62
C SER A 203 -14.16 2.96 2.57
N GLY A 204 -13.78 2.39 1.43
CA GLY A 204 -14.70 2.02 0.36
C GLY A 204 -15.62 3.18 -0.06
N PRO A 205 -16.95 3.05 0.09
CA PRO A 205 -17.91 4.05 -0.33
C PRO A 205 -17.92 5.29 0.58
N ILE A 206 -17.46 5.20 1.83
CA ILE A 206 -17.36 6.36 2.72
C ILE A 206 -16.41 7.37 2.10
N SER A 207 -16.87 8.61 1.90
CA SER A 207 -16.11 9.68 1.24
C SER A 207 -15.77 10.79 2.23
N PRO A 208 -14.64 10.71 2.96
CA PRO A 208 -14.19 11.82 3.79
C PRO A 208 -13.95 13.08 2.96
N LEU A 209 -14.04 14.26 3.59
CA LEU A 209 -13.86 15.57 2.91
C LEU A 209 -12.58 15.67 2.05
N SER A 210 -11.51 14.95 2.40
CA SER A 210 -10.28 14.91 1.59
C SER A 210 -10.50 14.36 0.19
N ARG A 211 -11.42 13.40 0.01
CA ARG A 211 -11.69 12.74 -1.27
C ARG A 211 -12.24 13.74 -2.30
N GLU A 212 -13.14 14.62 -1.86
CA GLU A 212 -13.66 15.71 -2.68
C GLU A 212 -12.65 16.85 -2.81
N ARG A 213 -12.05 17.28 -1.70
CA ARG A 213 -11.14 18.44 -1.68
C ARG A 213 -9.91 18.27 -2.57
N TYR A 214 -9.41 17.04 -2.70
CA TYR A 214 -8.24 16.71 -3.50
C TYR A 214 -8.60 15.81 -4.70
N ALA A 215 -9.86 15.80 -5.12
CA ALA A 215 -10.39 14.95 -6.18
C ALA A 215 -9.62 15.06 -7.51
N ASN A 216 -9.02 16.22 -7.79
CA ASN A 216 -8.34 16.52 -9.05
C ASN A 216 -7.01 17.26 -8.84
N GLY A 217 -6.08 17.13 -9.80
CA GLY A 217 -4.86 17.94 -9.86
C GLY A 217 -3.67 17.48 -9.01
N TYR A 218 -3.79 16.38 -8.24
CA TYR A 218 -2.76 15.88 -7.32
C TYR A 218 -2.30 14.44 -7.64
N MET A 219 -2.23 14.09 -8.92
CA MET A 219 -1.83 12.77 -9.47
C MET A 219 -2.84 11.65 -9.24
N LEU A 220 -3.20 11.35 -7.99
CA LEU A 220 -4.34 10.48 -7.71
C LEU A 220 -5.62 11.32 -7.75
N THR A 221 -6.61 10.86 -8.53
CA THR A 221 -7.91 11.53 -8.66
C THR A 221 -9.04 10.65 -8.15
N LYS A 222 -10.19 11.28 -7.87
CA LYS A 222 -11.43 10.58 -7.51
C LYS A 222 -11.87 9.63 -8.62
N GLU A 223 -11.80 10.08 -9.88
CA GLU A 223 -12.08 9.25 -11.06
C GLU A 223 -11.16 8.02 -11.13
N LEU A 224 -9.85 8.19 -10.87
CA LEU A 224 -8.90 7.08 -10.90
C LEU A 224 -9.16 6.08 -9.76
N LEU A 225 -9.58 6.55 -8.58
CA LEU A 225 -10.02 5.67 -7.49
C LEU A 225 -11.23 4.81 -7.90
N TYR A 226 -12.24 5.42 -8.52
CA TYR A 226 -13.42 4.70 -9.00
C TYR A 226 -13.09 3.74 -10.13
N TRP A 227 -12.17 4.14 -11.02
CA TRP A 227 -11.63 3.23 -12.02
C TRP A 227 -10.97 2.01 -11.39
N TYR A 228 -10.09 2.18 -10.39
CA TYR A 228 -9.49 1.04 -9.68
C TYR A 228 -10.54 0.13 -9.04
N CYS A 229 -11.59 0.69 -8.44
CA CYS A 229 -12.70 -0.10 -7.88
C CYS A 229 -13.37 -0.93 -8.97
N GLY A 230 -13.69 -0.35 -10.13
CA GLY A 230 -14.33 -1.04 -11.24
C GLY A 230 -13.49 -2.13 -11.91
N GLN A 231 -12.17 -1.99 -11.84
CA GLN A 231 -11.28 -3.06 -12.29
C GLN A 231 -11.19 -4.20 -11.28
N THR A 232 -11.24 -3.87 -9.99
CA THR A 232 -10.92 -4.78 -8.90
C THR A 232 -12.11 -5.59 -8.43
N LEU A 233 -13.28 -4.96 -8.30
CA LEU A 233 -14.48 -5.57 -7.71
C LEU A 233 -15.32 -6.29 -8.76
N ASN A 234 -16.07 -7.30 -8.32
CA ASN A 234 -17.06 -8.02 -9.12
C ASN A 234 -18.45 -7.36 -9.04
N SER A 235 -18.76 -6.70 -7.92
CA SER A 235 -20.02 -6.01 -7.70
C SER A 235 -19.84 -4.78 -6.82
N TYR A 236 -20.85 -3.91 -6.79
CA TYR A 236 -20.85 -2.72 -5.94
C TYR A 236 -20.87 -3.07 -4.45
N ASP A 237 -21.56 -4.14 -4.06
CA ASP A 237 -21.72 -4.55 -2.66
C ASP A 237 -20.38 -4.90 -1.99
N GLU A 238 -19.39 -5.38 -2.76
CA GLU A 238 -18.04 -5.65 -2.27
C GLU A 238 -17.32 -4.39 -1.74
N LEU A 239 -17.79 -3.18 -2.07
CA LEU A 239 -17.29 -1.94 -1.45
C LEU A 239 -17.51 -1.92 0.06
N PHE A 240 -18.54 -2.61 0.57
CA PHE A 240 -18.86 -2.69 1.99
C PHE A 240 -18.25 -3.92 2.67
N ASP A 241 -17.64 -4.84 1.92
CA ASP A 241 -16.97 -6.01 2.50
C ASP A 241 -15.76 -5.54 3.34
N PRO A 242 -15.66 -5.91 4.64
CA PRO A 242 -14.54 -5.52 5.49
C PRO A 242 -13.17 -6.05 4.98
N SER A 243 -13.17 -7.08 4.15
CA SER A 243 -11.99 -7.62 3.47
C SER A 243 -11.51 -6.77 2.28
N PHE A 244 -12.32 -5.79 1.83
CA PHE A 244 -11.92 -4.76 0.87
C PHE A 244 -11.86 -3.36 1.52
N SER A 245 -12.77 -3.08 2.46
CA SER A 245 -12.90 -1.80 3.16
C SER A 245 -12.76 -2.01 4.67
N PRO A 246 -11.52 -2.07 5.20
CA PRO A 246 -11.23 -2.39 6.60
C PRO A 246 -11.97 -1.59 7.67
N VAL A 247 -12.51 -0.40 7.35
CA VAL A 247 -13.31 0.40 8.30
C VAL A 247 -14.64 -0.25 8.68
N PHE A 248 -15.15 -1.20 7.89
CA PHE A 248 -16.40 -1.91 8.17
C PHE A 248 -16.22 -3.19 8.99
N ALA A 249 -15.01 -3.47 9.50
CA ALA A 249 -14.82 -4.61 10.39
C ALA A 249 -15.61 -4.41 11.70
N ASP A 250 -16.13 -5.50 12.25
CA ASP A 250 -16.94 -5.44 13.48
C ASP A 250 -16.12 -5.22 14.75
N ASP A 251 -14.82 -5.54 14.72
CA ASP A 251 -13.98 -5.57 15.91
C ASP A 251 -12.51 -5.20 15.62
N PHE A 252 -12.08 -4.10 16.24
CA PHE A 252 -10.74 -3.53 16.13
C PHE A 252 -9.86 -3.75 17.37
N GLU A 253 -10.40 -4.34 18.43
CA GLU A 253 -9.67 -4.55 19.68
C GLU A 253 -8.50 -5.52 19.46
N SER A 254 -7.44 -5.38 20.26
CA SER A 254 -6.28 -6.29 20.21
C SER A 254 -5.60 -6.43 18.84
N LEU A 255 -5.86 -5.50 17.90
CA LEU A 255 -5.09 -5.41 16.66
C LEU A 255 -3.65 -4.98 16.97
N PRO A 256 -2.67 -5.36 16.11
CA PRO A 256 -1.28 -5.02 16.35
C PRO A 256 -1.06 -3.50 16.31
N PRO A 257 -0.03 -2.99 17.02
CA PRO A 257 0.38 -1.59 16.93
C PRO A 257 0.47 -1.14 15.47
N ALA A 258 0.00 0.07 15.20
CA ALA A 258 -0.11 0.59 13.85
C ALA A 258 0.71 1.87 13.67
N MET A 259 1.39 1.98 12.53
CA MET A 259 1.86 3.26 12.02
C MET A 259 1.11 3.58 10.74
N ILE A 260 0.42 4.72 10.73
CA ILE A 260 -0.36 5.20 9.59
C ILE A 260 0.28 6.48 9.09
N VAL A 261 0.74 6.46 7.85
CA VAL A 261 1.35 7.62 7.19
C VAL A 261 0.34 8.20 6.21
N THR A 262 0.08 9.51 6.26
CA THR A 262 -0.82 10.19 5.32
C THR A 262 -0.11 11.30 4.57
N ALA A 263 -0.62 11.65 3.38
CA ALA A 263 -0.12 12.78 2.58
C ALA A 263 -1.14 13.93 2.61
N GLY A 264 -0.64 15.17 2.68
CA GLY A 264 -1.50 16.34 2.88
C GLY A 264 -2.46 16.65 1.73
N PHE A 265 -2.02 16.41 0.50
CA PHE A 265 -2.74 16.65 -0.76
C PHE A 265 -3.09 15.31 -1.41
N ASP A 266 -3.92 14.52 -0.73
CA ASP A 266 -4.26 13.15 -1.10
C ASP A 266 -5.76 12.90 -0.84
N PRO A 267 -6.53 12.43 -1.85
CA PRO A 267 -7.91 12.01 -1.67
C PRO A 267 -8.10 11.03 -0.50
N LEU A 268 -7.16 10.10 -0.31
CA LEU A 268 -7.23 9.03 0.70
C LEU A 268 -6.82 9.48 2.10
N ARG A 269 -6.37 10.73 2.28
CA ARG A 269 -5.89 11.22 3.58
C ARG A 269 -6.93 11.00 4.69
N GLY A 270 -8.17 11.39 4.44
CA GLY A 270 -9.25 11.33 5.41
C GLY A 270 -9.59 9.90 5.83
N GLU A 271 -9.34 8.91 4.98
CA GLU A 271 -9.56 7.49 5.31
C GLU A 271 -8.49 6.99 6.29
N GLY A 272 -7.23 7.41 6.07
CA GLY A 272 -6.16 7.16 7.03
C GLY A 272 -6.38 7.86 8.37
N ASP A 273 -6.90 9.09 8.34
CA ASP A 273 -7.27 9.85 9.54
C ASP A 273 -8.45 9.17 10.28
N LEU A 274 -9.47 8.69 9.57
CA LEU A 274 -10.60 7.93 10.11
C LEU A 274 -10.16 6.61 10.76
N TYR A 275 -9.38 5.79 10.05
CA TYR A 275 -8.92 4.51 10.58
C TYR A 275 -7.99 4.67 11.78
N THR A 276 -7.21 5.76 11.82
CA THR A 276 -6.42 6.14 13.01
C THR A 276 -7.32 6.35 14.23
N GLN A 277 -8.46 7.02 14.06
CA GLN A 277 -9.40 7.27 15.16
C GLN A 277 -10.07 5.97 15.62
N ILE A 278 -10.55 5.15 14.68
CA ILE A 278 -11.17 3.84 14.98
C ILE A 278 -10.22 2.96 15.81
N LEU A 279 -8.98 2.80 15.35
CA LEU A 279 -7.98 2.00 16.06
C LEU A 279 -7.67 2.54 17.46
N ARG A 280 -7.54 3.87 17.62
CA ARG A 280 -7.29 4.48 18.93
C ARG A 280 -8.46 4.29 19.89
N GLN A 281 -9.70 4.39 19.40
CA GLN A 281 -10.90 4.14 20.20
C GLN A 281 -10.97 2.68 20.67
N ALA A 282 -10.50 1.74 19.84
CA ALA A 282 -10.38 0.32 20.19
C ALA A 282 -9.13 -0.01 21.05
N GLY A 283 -8.43 1.00 21.59
CA GLY A 283 -7.27 0.82 22.47
C GLY A 283 -5.97 0.42 21.77
N VAL A 284 -5.92 0.43 20.43
CA VAL A 284 -4.70 0.09 19.68
C VAL A 284 -3.69 1.23 19.76
N LYS A 285 -2.41 0.89 19.94
CA LYS A 285 -1.31 1.87 19.90
C LYS A 285 -1.09 2.33 18.46
N VAL A 286 -1.38 3.61 18.18
CA VAL A 286 -1.28 4.16 16.81
C VAL A 286 -0.33 5.37 16.72
N ARG A 287 0.70 5.23 15.89
CA ARG A 287 1.57 6.32 15.43
C ARG A 287 1.07 6.87 14.10
N HIS A 288 0.40 8.02 14.12
CA HIS A 288 -0.05 8.69 12.90
C HIS A 288 0.95 9.78 12.47
N ARG A 289 1.36 9.76 11.19
CA ARG A 289 2.33 10.70 10.61
C ARG A 289 1.82 11.29 9.31
N ASN A 290 1.29 12.51 9.39
CA ASN A 290 0.91 13.28 8.21
C ASN A 290 2.12 14.03 7.62
N PHE A 291 2.31 13.91 6.31
CA PHE A 291 3.27 14.68 5.52
C PHE A 291 2.51 15.77 4.75
N PRO A 292 2.34 16.96 5.34
CA PRO A 292 1.31 17.92 4.93
C PRO A 292 1.56 18.56 3.56
N ARG A 293 2.77 18.44 3.01
CA ARG A 293 3.18 19.01 1.71
C ARG A 293 3.36 17.97 0.62
N MET A 294 3.05 16.71 0.90
CA MET A 294 3.18 15.58 -0.02
C MET A 294 1.85 15.25 -0.71
N ILE A 295 1.95 14.53 -1.82
CA ILE A 295 0.84 13.94 -2.59
C ILE A 295 0.83 12.41 -2.41
N HIS A 296 -0.22 11.74 -2.88
CA HIS A 296 -0.29 10.28 -2.90
C HIS A 296 0.91 9.67 -3.64
N GLY A 297 1.41 8.52 -3.16
CA GLY A 297 2.51 7.80 -3.81
C GLY A 297 3.89 8.44 -3.65
N PHE A 298 4.06 9.46 -2.78
CA PHE A 298 5.31 10.20 -2.63
C PHE A 298 6.52 9.35 -2.22
N LEU A 299 6.31 8.13 -1.70
CA LEU A 299 7.42 7.21 -1.43
C LEU A 299 8.19 6.87 -2.69
N ASN A 300 7.53 6.72 -3.84
CA ASN A 300 8.22 6.47 -5.12
C ASN A 300 9.18 7.61 -5.49
N GLY A 301 8.91 8.83 -5.03
CA GLY A 301 9.82 9.95 -5.18
C GLY A 301 10.99 9.97 -4.21
N TYR A 302 11.25 8.94 -3.38
CA TYR A 302 12.24 8.99 -2.29
C TYR A 302 13.66 9.39 -2.74
N ALA A 303 14.04 9.21 -4.01
CA ALA A 303 15.34 9.64 -4.49
C ALA A 303 15.49 11.17 -4.44
N LEU A 304 14.40 11.91 -4.70
CA LEU A 304 14.37 13.36 -4.80
C LEU A 304 13.62 14.01 -3.63
N LEU A 305 12.56 13.36 -3.12
CA LEU A 305 11.73 13.84 -2.03
C LEU A 305 12.31 13.41 -0.68
N ARG A 306 12.82 14.39 0.09
CA ARG A 306 13.33 14.18 1.46
C ARG A 306 12.28 13.52 2.36
N ASP A 307 11.03 13.92 2.22
CA ASP A 307 9.91 13.38 2.99
C ASP A 307 9.63 11.91 2.66
N GLY A 308 9.79 11.49 1.40
CA GLY A 308 9.74 10.06 1.02
C GLY A 308 10.81 9.23 1.74
N ARG A 309 12.04 9.75 1.85
CA ARG A 309 13.10 9.08 2.64
C ARG A 309 12.81 9.07 4.13
N ARG A 310 12.24 10.17 4.63
CA ARG A 310 11.89 10.32 6.05
C ARG A 310 10.78 9.34 6.44
N ALA A 311 9.72 9.24 5.66
CA ALA A 311 8.64 8.28 5.89
C ALA A 311 9.14 6.83 5.93
N LEU A 312 9.98 6.42 4.98
CA LEU A 312 10.57 5.06 4.96
C LEU A 312 11.47 4.78 6.16
N ARG A 313 12.20 5.79 6.63
CA ARG A 313 13.05 5.67 7.83
C ARG A 313 12.20 5.54 9.08
N GLU A 314 11.24 6.45 9.29
CA GLU A 314 10.35 6.45 10.46
C GLU A 314 9.50 5.16 10.51
N GLY A 315 9.03 4.67 9.37
CA GLY A 315 8.32 3.38 9.28
C GLY A 315 9.23 2.18 9.57
N GLY A 316 10.49 2.21 9.14
CA GLY A 316 11.47 1.19 9.52
C GLY A 316 11.79 1.20 11.01
N GLU A 317 11.99 2.37 11.61
CA GLU A 317 12.20 2.55 13.05
C GLU A 317 11.02 1.99 13.86
N PHE A 318 9.79 2.33 13.46
CA PHE A 318 8.57 1.76 14.04
C PHE A 318 8.55 0.22 13.99
N LEU A 319 8.84 -0.39 12.84
CA LEU A 319 8.88 -1.85 12.72
C LEU A 319 9.95 -2.47 13.62
N LYS A 320 11.12 -1.82 13.74
CA LYS A 320 12.20 -2.28 14.63
C LYS A 320 11.75 -2.26 16.09
N GLU A 321 11.03 -1.21 16.51
CA GLU A 321 10.46 -1.10 17.86
C GLU A 321 9.47 -2.26 18.11
N CYS A 322 8.54 -2.52 17.18
CA CYS A 322 7.59 -3.64 17.27
C CYS A 322 8.27 -5.01 17.45
N PHE A 323 9.41 -5.24 16.79
CA PHE A 323 10.14 -6.51 16.92
C PHE A 323 10.93 -6.63 18.23
N SER A 324 11.29 -5.52 18.85
CA SER A 324 12.06 -5.48 20.10
C SER A 324 11.23 -5.65 21.37
N GLY A 325 9.91 -5.81 21.26
CA GLY A 325 9.01 -5.93 22.42
C GLY A 325 8.72 -4.61 23.16
N HIS A 326 9.22 -3.47 22.66
CA HIS A 326 9.02 -2.15 23.25
C HIS A 326 7.78 -1.41 22.67
N GLY A 327 6.83 -2.17 22.11
CA GLY A 327 5.65 -1.67 21.39
C GLY A 327 4.48 -1.39 22.30
#